data_AF-A0A1X0P447-F1
#
_entry.id   AF-A0A1X0P447-F1
#
_cell.length_a   1.000
_cell.length_b   1.000
_cell.length_c   1.000
_cell.angle_alpha   90.00
_cell.angle_beta   90.00
_cell.angle_gamma   90.00
#
_symmetry.space_group_name_H-M   'P 1'
#
loop_
_entity.id
_entity.type
_entity.pdbx_description
1 polymer ?
#
loop_
_entity_poly.entity_id
_entity_poly.type
_entity_poly.pdbx_seq_one_letter_code
_entity_poly.pdbx_strand_id
1 'polypeptide(L)'
;MTNSKTTVIDFLTQACCGTIMAVHRMGNTDPELYKDQLVALLARYLNNCWNSLLRGDDSFVLDCFAATGHDHPSCVLKKMFALGTFVLPDRPPLELANCNPEVPADLDAARVLVSNFLQRVLSENWNDSIWGHECDALSLNEERALWTQNGCPTDDFFVLSS
;
A
#
# COMPACT_ATOMS: atom_id res chain seq x y z
N MET A 1 22.68 -1.65 -5.43
CA MET A 1 21.71 -0.68 -4.86
C MET A 1 20.39 -0.91 -5.56
N THR A 2 19.39 -1.42 -4.85
CA THR A 2 18.00 -1.48 -5.33
C THR A 2 17.51 -0.04 -5.49
N ASN A 3 16.91 0.30 -6.64
CA ASN A 3 16.41 1.64 -6.89
C ASN A 3 15.14 1.86 -6.05
N SER A 4 15.10 2.93 -5.25
CA SER A 4 13.95 3.31 -4.41
C SER A 4 12.64 3.30 -5.19
N LYS A 5 12.68 3.73 -6.45
CA LYS A 5 11.55 3.66 -7.39
C LYS A 5 11.03 2.24 -7.53
N THR A 6 11.88 1.29 -7.90
CA THR A 6 11.47 -0.10 -8.15
C THR A 6 10.87 -0.72 -6.90
N THR A 7 11.53 -0.55 -5.74
CA THR A 7 11.04 -1.10 -4.48
C THR A 7 9.68 -0.54 -4.08
N VAL A 8 9.46 0.77 -4.20
CA VAL A 8 8.18 1.40 -3.86
C VAL A 8 7.09 1.00 -4.85
N ILE A 9 7.41 0.91 -6.14
CA ILE A 9 6.47 0.46 -7.16
C ILE A 9 6.05 -0.99 -6.90
N ASP A 10 6.98 -1.88 -6.59
CA ASP A 10 6.69 -3.29 -6.29
C ASP A 10 5.83 -3.42 -5.03
N PHE A 11 6.18 -2.67 -3.97
CA PHE A 11 5.40 -2.62 -2.74
C PHE A 11 3.96 -2.15 -2.99
N LEU A 12 3.78 -1.01 -3.66
CA LEU A 12 2.45 -0.46 -3.95
C LEU A 12 1.66 -1.33 -4.92
N THR A 13 2.33 -1.95 -5.89
CA THR A 13 1.70 -2.93 -6.79
C THR A 13 1.14 -4.09 -5.98
N GLN A 14 1.93 -4.66 -5.08
CA GLN A 14 1.49 -5.78 -4.23
C GLN A 14 0.33 -5.37 -3.33
N ALA A 15 0.42 -4.22 -2.66
CA ALA A 15 -0.61 -3.72 -1.77
C ALA A 15 -1.93 -3.45 -2.51
N CYS A 16 -1.89 -2.68 -3.60
CA CYS A 16 -3.08 -2.33 -4.38
C CYS A 16 -3.66 -3.53 -5.15
N CYS A 17 -2.81 -4.44 -5.65
CA CYS A 17 -3.29 -5.68 -6.24
C CYS A 17 -4.03 -6.51 -5.20
N GLY A 18 -3.46 -6.65 -4.00
CA GLY A 18 -4.10 -7.35 -2.89
C GLY A 18 -5.48 -6.80 -2.53
N THR A 19 -5.64 -5.47 -2.51
CA THR A 19 -6.94 -4.84 -2.23
C THR A 19 -7.95 -5.09 -3.34
N ILE A 20 -7.57 -4.94 -4.61
CA ILE A 20 -8.43 -5.20 -5.77
C ILE A 20 -8.87 -6.67 -5.79
N MET A 21 -7.93 -7.60 -5.62
CA MET A 21 -8.22 -9.04 -5.61
C MET A 21 -9.11 -9.45 -4.42
N ALA A 22 -8.97 -8.79 -3.27
CA ALA A 22 -9.84 -9.04 -2.12
C ALA A 22 -11.30 -8.62 -2.41
N VAL A 23 -11.52 -7.43 -2.97
CA VAL A 23 -12.87 -6.96 -3.34
C VAL A 23 -13.46 -7.85 -4.44
N HIS A 24 -12.67 -8.24 -5.45
CA HIS A 24 -13.09 -9.17 -6.50
C HIS A 24 -13.59 -10.50 -5.92
N ARG A 25 -12.84 -11.08 -4.96
CA ARG A 25 -13.24 -12.33 -4.29
C ARG A 25 -14.48 -12.20 -3.41
N MET A 26 -14.75 -11.01 -2.88
CA MET A 26 -15.97 -10.72 -2.14
C MET A 26 -17.20 -10.60 -3.05
N GLY A 27 -17.01 -10.58 -4.38
CA GLY A 27 -18.08 -10.40 -5.36
C GLY A 27 -18.68 -9.00 -5.35
N ASN A 28 -18.01 -8.02 -4.75
CA ASN A 28 -18.53 -6.67 -4.75
C ASN A 28 -18.23 -5.97 -6.08
N THR A 29 -19.30 -5.62 -6.77
CA THR A 29 -19.28 -4.93 -8.06
C THR A 29 -19.95 -3.57 -8.01
N ASP A 30 -20.43 -3.13 -6.84
CA ASP A 30 -21.09 -1.84 -6.67
C ASP A 30 -20.13 -0.68 -6.96
N PRO A 31 -20.30 0.04 -8.08
CA PRO A 31 -19.39 1.11 -8.48
C PRO A 31 -19.35 2.28 -7.49
N GLU A 32 -20.42 2.50 -6.72
CA GLU A 32 -20.51 3.65 -5.80
C GLU A 32 -19.66 3.44 -4.55
N LEU A 33 -19.47 2.19 -4.13
CA LEU A 33 -18.71 1.83 -2.92
C LEU A 33 -17.32 1.27 -3.21
N TYR A 34 -17.04 0.93 -4.48
CA TYR A 34 -15.85 0.19 -4.87
C TYR A 34 -14.56 0.92 -4.47
N LYS A 35 -14.45 2.22 -4.82
CA LYS A 35 -13.25 3.01 -4.50
C LYS A 35 -13.02 3.11 -3.00
N ASP A 36 -14.07 3.44 -2.25
CA ASP A 36 -13.97 3.62 -0.80
C ASP A 36 -13.55 2.34 -0.09
N GLN A 37 -14.05 1.18 -0.55
CA GLN A 37 -13.60 -0.11 -0.04
C GLN A 37 -12.13 -0.41 -0.33
N LEU A 38 -11.66 -0.09 -1.54
CA LEU A 38 -10.25 -0.24 -1.88
C LEU A 38 -9.37 0.65 -1.01
N VAL A 39 -9.78 1.91 -0.80
CA VAL A 39 -9.08 2.86 0.09
C VAL A 39 -9.06 2.33 1.52
N ALA A 40 -10.18 1.80 2.02
CA ALA A 40 -10.26 1.22 3.35
C ALA A 40 -9.35 0.00 3.53
N LEU A 41 -9.30 -0.90 2.54
CA LEU A 41 -8.41 -2.05 2.56
C LEU A 41 -6.93 -1.63 2.49
N LEU A 42 -6.60 -0.61 1.71
CA LEU A 42 -5.24 -0.11 1.59
C LEU A 42 -4.79 0.55 2.89
N ALA A 43 -5.65 1.37 3.52
CA ALA A 43 -5.39 1.96 4.83
C ALA A 43 -5.10 0.88 5.87
N ARG A 44 -5.92 -0.18 5.93
CA ARG A 44 -5.70 -1.32 6.82
C ARG A 44 -4.37 -2.04 6.55
N TYR A 45 -4.02 -2.25 5.28
CA TYR A 45 -2.73 -2.84 4.92
C TYR A 45 -1.57 -1.98 5.42
N LEU A 46 -1.62 -0.68 5.19
CA LEU A 46 -0.58 0.25 5.62
C LEU A 46 -0.51 0.42 7.16
N ASN A 47 -1.64 0.31 7.87
CA ASN A 47 -1.65 0.28 9.35
C ASN A 47 -0.94 -0.98 9.88
N ASN A 48 -1.10 -2.13 9.22
CA ASN A 48 -0.33 -3.32 9.56
C ASN A 48 1.17 -3.09 9.31
N CYS A 49 1.54 -2.51 8.15
CA CYS A 49 2.93 -2.15 7.87
C CYS A 49 3.50 -1.18 8.91
N TRP A 50 2.73 -0.17 9.33
CA TRP A 50 3.12 0.75 10.40
C TRP A 50 3.46 0.00 11.70
N ASN A 51 2.56 -0.87 12.14
CA ASN A 51 2.78 -1.67 13.34
C ASN A 51 4.00 -2.59 13.20
N SER A 52 4.22 -3.19 12.03
CA SER A 52 5.42 -4.00 11.76
C SER A 52 6.71 -3.18 11.71
N LEU A 53 6.68 -1.92 11.25
CA LEU A 53 7.82 -1.02 11.35
C LEU A 53 8.18 -0.73 12.80
N LEU A 54 7.17 -0.44 13.64
CA LEU A 54 7.37 -0.16 15.06
C LEU A 54 7.94 -1.38 15.79
N ARG A 55 7.38 -2.57 15.55
CA ARG A 55 7.87 -3.84 16.13
C ARG A 55 9.21 -4.29 15.57
N GLY A 56 9.51 -3.94 14.32
CA GLY A 56 10.66 -4.44 13.58
C GLY A 56 10.57 -5.94 13.27
N ASP A 57 9.36 -6.47 13.06
CA ASP A 57 9.10 -7.91 12.93
C ASP A 57 8.88 -8.40 11.48
N ASP A 58 8.80 -7.49 10.51
CA ASP A 58 8.66 -7.81 9.08
C ASP A 58 9.83 -7.22 8.28
N SER A 59 10.75 -8.08 7.84
CA SER A 59 11.93 -7.68 7.08
C SER A 59 11.57 -7.06 5.73
N PHE A 60 10.51 -7.55 5.07
CA PHE A 60 10.09 -7.00 3.77
C PHE A 60 9.62 -5.56 3.93
N VAL A 61 8.83 -5.27 4.96
CA VAL A 61 8.40 -3.90 5.26
C VAL A 61 9.62 -3.02 5.62
N LEU A 62 10.52 -3.49 6.49
CA LEU A 62 11.72 -2.73 6.86
C LEU A 62 12.60 -2.40 5.65
N ASP A 63 12.87 -3.38 4.80
CA ASP A 63 13.69 -3.22 3.60
C ASP A 63 13.04 -2.26 2.60
N CYS A 64 11.71 -2.33 2.44
CA CYS A 64 10.97 -1.41 1.56
C CYS A 64 11.10 0.05 2.03
N PHE A 65 10.97 0.30 3.33
CA PHE A 65 11.08 1.65 3.88
C PHE A 65 12.52 2.16 3.84
N ALA A 66 13.49 1.32 4.19
CA ALA A 66 14.91 1.68 4.10
C ALA A 66 15.33 2.03 2.65
N ALA A 67 14.80 1.31 1.65
CA ALA A 67 15.08 1.57 0.25
C ALA A 67 14.60 2.95 -0.24
N THR A 68 13.67 3.62 0.47
CA THR A 68 13.25 4.98 0.13
C THR A 68 14.34 6.02 0.38
N GLY A 69 15.29 5.74 1.28
CA GLY A 69 16.30 6.70 1.71
C GLY A 69 15.73 7.85 2.54
N HIS A 70 14.50 7.73 3.05
CA HIS A 70 13.81 8.73 3.85
C HIS A 70 13.59 8.20 5.27
N ASP A 71 14.24 8.82 6.27
CA ASP A 71 14.23 8.35 7.66
C ASP A 71 12.90 8.62 8.41
N HIS A 72 11.92 9.20 7.73
CA HIS A 72 10.65 9.63 8.32
C HIS A 72 9.51 8.69 7.91
N PRO A 73 9.28 7.55 8.60
CA PRO A 73 8.36 6.51 8.14
C PRO A 73 6.90 6.98 8.04
N SER A 74 6.47 7.90 8.90
CA SER A 74 5.13 8.47 8.84
C SER A 74 4.92 9.32 7.58
N CYS A 75 5.96 10.02 7.11
CA CYS A 75 5.94 10.73 5.84
C CYS A 75 5.87 9.74 4.66
N VAL A 76 6.73 8.72 4.67
CA VAL A 76 6.75 7.67 3.64
C VAL A 76 5.38 6.99 3.52
N LEU A 77 4.76 6.59 4.63
CA LEU A 77 3.43 5.98 4.63
C LEU A 77 2.37 6.89 4.03
N LYS A 78 2.34 8.18 4.40
CA LYS A 78 1.38 9.14 3.85
C LYS A 78 1.53 9.29 2.33
N LYS A 79 2.77 9.33 1.83
CA LYS A 79 3.05 9.39 0.38
C LYS A 79 2.66 8.10 -0.33
N MET A 80 2.98 6.94 0.25
CA MET A 80 2.55 5.64 -0.27
C MET A 80 1.03 5.51 -0.32
N PHE A 81 0.32 5.97 0.72
CA PHE A 81 -1.14 6.00 0.72
C PHE A 81 -1.69 6.93 -0.37
N ALA A 82 -1.15 8.14 -0.52
CA ALA A 82 -1.57 9.07 -1.56
C ALA A 82 -1.35 8.49 -2.97
N LEU A 83 -0.20 7.87 -3.24
CA LEU A 83 0.06 7.19 -4.51
C LEU A 83 -0.86 5.99 -4.72
N GLY A 84 -1.03 5.15 -3.71
CA GLY A 84 -1.89 3.97 -3.79
C GLY A 84 -3.35 4.35 -4.08
N THR A 85 -3.91 5.29 -3.33
CA THR A 85 -5.28 5.79 -3.54
C THR A 85 -5.48 6.45 -4.90
N PHE A 86 -4.45 7.10 -5.44
CA PHE A 86 -4.46 7.65 -6.78
C PHE A 86 -4.55 6.56 -7.87
N VAL A 87 -3.79 5.46 -7.75
CA VAL A 87 -3.76 4.40 -8.78
C VAL A 87 -4.88 3.38 -8.66
N LEU A 88 -5.56 3.31 -7.51
CA LEU A 88 -6.71 2.43 -7.34
C LEU A 88 -7.84 2.82 -8.31
N PRO A 89 -8.48 1.89 -9.02
CA PRO A 89 -9.52 2.21 -9.98
C PRO A 89 -10.83 2.58 -9.28
N ASP A 90 -11.58 3.51 -9.86
CA ASP A 90 -12.89 3.94 -9.32
C ASP A 90 -14.00 2.92 -9.56
N ARG A 91 -13.78 1.96 -10.48
CA ARG A 91 -14.72 0.88 -10.81
C ARG A 91 -13.99 -0.45 -10.91
N PRO A 92 -14.70 -1.59 -10.73
CA PRO A 92 -14.13 -2.90 -11.02
C PRO A 92 -13.53 -2.95 -12.44
N PRO A 93 -12.26 -3.34 -12.61
CA PRO A 93 -11.69 -3.54 -13.94
C PRO A 93 -12.50 -4.56 -14.75
N LEU A 94 -12.84 -4.22 -15.99
CA LEU A 94 -13.68 -5.08 -16.85
C LEU A 94 -13.01 -6.43 -17.13
N GLU A 95 -11.69 -6.45 -17.16
CA GLU A 95 -10.87 -7.64 -17.35
C GLU A 95 -11.11 -8.67 -16.24
N LEU A 96 -11.45 -8.24 -15.02
CA LEU A 96 -11.77 -9.13 -13.91
C LEU A 96 -13.15 -9.76 -14.03
N ALA A 97 -14.09 -9.16 -14.78
CA ALA A 97 -15.43 -9.71 -14.96
C ALA A 97 -15.43 -11.09 -15.64
N ASN A 98 -14.35 -11.41 -16.38
CA ASN A 98 -14.18 -12.69 -17.05
C ASN A 98 -13.41 -13.72 -16.20
N CYS A 99 -12.95 -13.36 -15.00
CA CYS A 99 -12.17 -14.23 -14.14
C CYS A 99 -13.04 -14.77 -12.99
N ASN A 100 -13.24 -16.09 -12.94
CA ASN A 100 -13.98 -16.70 -11.85
C ASN A 100 -13.13 -16.68 -10.55
N PRO A 101 -13.56 -15.98 -9.47
CA PRO A 101 -12.80 -15.91 -8.23
C PRO A 101 -12.70 -17.25 -7.48
N GLU A 102 -13.48 -18.26 -7.85
CA GLU A 102 -13.42 -19.61 -7.28
C GLU A 102 -12.40 -20.51 -8.00
N VAL A 103 -11.93 -20.10 -9.18
CA VAL A 103 -10.97 -20.88 -9.99
C VAL A 103 -9.55 -20.35 -9.75
N PRO A 104 -8.62 -21.15 -9.19
CA PRO A 104 -7.27 -20.67 -8.86
C PRO A 104 -6.48 -20.15 -10.07
N ALA A 105 -6.65 -20.75 -11.24
CA ALA A 105 -5.99 -20.31 -12.47
C ALA A 105 -6.48 -18.92 -12.92
N ASP A 106 -7.78 -18.67 -12.85
CA ASP A 106 -8.38 -17.38 -13.18
C ASP A 106 -7.94 -16.30 -12.19
N LEU A 107 -7.84 -16.65 -10.89
CA LEU A 107 -7.32 -15.75 -9.86
C LEU A 107 -5.86 -15.35 -10.10
N ASP A 108 -5.01 -16.28 -10.53
CA ASP A 108 -3.62 -15.95 -10.84
C ASP A 108 -3.51 -15.09 -12.11
N ALA A 109 -4.29 -15.42 -13.15
CA ALA A 109 -4.38 -14.60 -14.36
C ALA A 109 -4.84 -13.16 -14.05
N ALA A 110 -5.89 -13.03 -13.23
CA ALA A 110 -6.38 -11.75 -12.73
C ALA A 110 -5.29 -10.99 -11.94
N ARG A 111 -4.58 -11.65 -11.03
CA ARG A 111 -3.49 -11.07 -10.24
C ARG A 111 -2.38 -10.52 -11.15
N VAL A 112 -1.98 -11.28 -12.18
CA VAL A 112 -0.96 -10.86 -13.15
C VAL A 112 -1.44 -9.65 -13.96
N LEU A 113 -2.67 -9.68 -14.46
CA LEU A 113 -3.28 -8.56 -15.18
C LEU A 113 -3.28 -7.27 -14.35
N VAL A 114 -3.79 -7.34 -13.12
CA VAL A 114 -3.87 -6.19 -12.21
C VAL A 114 -2.47 -5.70 -11.83
N SER A 115 -1.54 -6.61 -11.54
CA SER A 115 -0.15 -6.25 -11.21
C SER A 115 0.53 -5.51 -12.36
N ASN A 116 0.40 -6.01 -13.59
CA ASN A 116 1.01 -5.38 -14.77
C ASN A 116 0.41 -3.99 -15.03
N PHE A 117 -0.91 -3.85 -14.87
CA PHE A 117 -1.59 -2.56 -14.97
C PHE A 117 -1.05 -1.57 -13.92
N LEU A 118 -1.01 -1.97 -12.65
CA LEU A 118 -0.54 -1.13 -11.55
C LEU A 118 0.93 -0.73 -11.71
N GLN A 119 1.81 -1.66 -12.07
CA GLN A 119 3.23 -1.36 -12.33
C GLN A 119 3.38 -0.32 -13.42
N ARG A 120 2.61 -0.43 -14.50
CA ARG A 120 2.63 0.57 -15.58
C ARG A 120 2.18 1.94 -15.08
N VAL A 121 1.01 2.02 -14.44
CA VAL A 121 0.44 3.29 -13.96
C VAL A 121 1.37 3.94 -12.93
N LEU A 122 1.89 3.18 -11.97
CA LEU A 122 2.83 3.68 -10.97
C LEU A 122 4.14 4.16 -11.61
N SER A 123 4.65 3.44 -12.62
CA SER A 123 5.87 3.82 -13.34
C SER A 123 5.71 5.11 -14.14
N GLU A 124 4.56 5.29 -14.80
CA GLU A 124 4.20 6.47 -15.60
C GLU A 124 3.97 7.71 -14.73
N ASN A 125 3.45 7.54 -13.51
CA ASN A 125 3.15 8.62 -12.58
C ASN A 125 4.24 8.82 -11.51
N TRP A 126 5.37 8.12 -11.64
CA TRP A 126 6.46 8.23 -10.68
C TRP A 126 7.14 9.61 -10.77
N ASN A 127 7.42 10.20 -9.60
CA ASN A 127 8.18 11.44 -9.48
C ASN A 127 9.44 11.19 -8.65
N ASP A 128 10.62 11.36 -9.27
CA ASP A 128 11.92 11.13 -8.61
C ASP A 128 12.18 12.09 -7.44
N SER A 129 11.46 13.22 -7.38
CA SER A 129 11.56 14.19 -6.28
C SER A 129 10.63 13.89 -5.10
N ILE A 130 9.88 12.78 -5.11
CA ILE A 130 8.87 12.47 -4.08
C ILE A 130 9.43 12.46 -2.64
N TRP A 131 10.71 12.08 -2.48
CA TRP A 131 11.43 12.07 -1.20
C TRP A 131 12.29 13.30 -0.96
N GLY A 132 12.48 14.16 -1.97
CA GLY A 132 13.35 15.34 -1.92
C GLY A 132 12.67 16.54 -1.27
N HIS A 133 12.20 16.39 -0.04
CA HIS A 133 11.57 17.46 0.74
C HIS A 133 11.96 17.38 2.22
N GLU A 134 11.88 18.52 2.90
CA GLU A 134 12.01 18.58 4.37
C GLU A 134 10.65 18.28 5.02
N CYS A 135 10.65 17.49 6.09
CA CYS A 135 9.46 17.25 6.90
C CYS A 135 9.81 17.16 8.39
N ASP A 136 8.97 17.72 9.25
CA ASP A 136 9.13 17.71 10.72
C ASP A 136 8.64 16.40 11.37
N ALA A 137 8.70 15.29 10.63
CA ALA A 137 8.31 13.99 11.14
C ALA A 137 9.43 13.36 11.99
N LEU A 138 9.07 12.46 12.88
CA LEU A 138 10.04 11.72 13.68
C LEU A 138 10.80 10.71 12.82
N SER A 139 12.04 10.42 13.20
CA SER A 139 12.80 9.29 12.68
C SER A 139 12.18 7.96 13.13
N LEU A 140 12.48 6.86 12.44
CA LEU A 140 12.00 5.54 12.86
C LEU A 140 12.43 5.16 14.30
N ASN A 141 13.62 5.58 14.72
CA ASN A 141 14.11 5.31 16.07
C ASN A 141 13.34 6.12 17.13
N GLU A 142 12.99 7.37 16.83
CA GLU A 142 12.16 8.20 17.71
C GLU A 142 10.73 7.65 17.81
N GLU A 143 10.13 7.26 16.69
CA GLU A 143 8.80 6.61 16.67
C GLU A 143 8.78 5.34 17.53
N ARG A 144 9.81 4.48 17.40
CA ARG A 144 9.95 3.26 18.22
C ARG A 144 10.16 3.56 19.69
N ALA A 145 10.94 4.59 20.02
CA ALA A 145 11.18 4.99 21.40
C ALA A 145 9.87 5.46 22.06
N LEU A 146 9.10 6.31 21.38
CA LEU A 146 7.78 6.76 21.86
C LEU A 146 6.78 5.61 21.96
N TRP A 147 6.73 4.74 20.96
CA TRP A 147 5.86 3.56 20.97
C TRP A 147 6.15 2.64 22.17
N THR A 148 7.44 2.41 22.47
CA THR A 148 7.87 1.63 23.64
C THR A 148 7.50 2.33 24.95
N GLN A 149 7.71 3.65 25.05
CA GLN A 149 7.33 4.45 26.22
C GLN A 149 5.82 4.39 26.48
N ASN A 150 5.01 4.29 25.43
CA ASN A 150 3.55 4.20 25.50
C ASN A 150 3.03 2.78 25.73
N GLY A 151 3.90 1.79 25.97
CA GLY A 151 3.49 0.41 26.26
C GLY A 151 3.21 -0.44 25.02
N CYS A 152 3.78 -0.08 23.88
CA CYS A 152 3.69 -0.82 22.62
C CYS A 152 2.25 -1.04 22.11
N PRO A 153 1.39 0.00 22.06
CA PRO A 153 0.01 -0.14 21.60
C PRO A 153 -0.05 -0.57 20.13
N THR A 154 -1.14 -1.22 19.73
CA THR A 154 -1.42 -1.52 18.33
C THR A 154 -2.51 -0.56 17.86
N ASP A 155 -2.08 0.60 17.38
CA ASP A 155 -2.96 1.68 16.95
C ASP A 155 -2.96 1.80 15.42
N ASP A 156 -4.09 2.27 14.90
CA ASP A 156 -4.23 2.62 13.48
C ASP A 156 -3.54 3.96 13.19
N PHE A 157 -2.62 3.97 12.24
CA PHE A 157 -1.98 5.20 11.76
C PHE A 157 -2.93 6.03 10.89
N PHE A 158 -3.64 5.36 9.99
CA PHE A 158 -4.74 5.92 9.20
C PHE A 158 -6.06 5.59 9.88
N VAL A 159 -6.75 6.62 10.36
CA VAL A 159 -8.13 6.54 10.87
C VAL A 159 -9.07 7.10 9.82
N LEU A 160 -9.89 6.24 9.22
CA LEU A 160 -10.89 6.66 8.24
C LEU A 160 -12.15 7.13 8.96
N SER A 161 -12.68 8.28 8.56
CA SER A 161 -13.94 8.80 9.08
C SER A 161 -15.08 7.89 8.62
N SER A 162 -15.90 7.43 9.57
CA SER A 162 -17.12 6.65 9.34
C SER A 162 -18.28 7.50 8.87
#